data_AF-A0A836S5F6-F1
#
_entry.id   AF-A0A836S5F6-F1
#
_cell.length_a   1.000
_cell.length_b   1.000
_cell.length_c   1.000
_cell.angle_alpha   90.00
_cell.angle_beta   90.00
_cell.angle_gamma   90.00
#
_symmetry.space_group_name_H-M   'P 1'
#
loop_
_entity.id
_entity.type
_entity.pdbx_description
1 polymer ?
#
loop_
_entity_poly.entity_id
_entity_poly.type
_entity_poly.pdbx_seq_one_letter_code
_entity_poly.pdbx_strand_id
1 'polypeptide(L)' 'MRVKHYSIHTEKTYIQWIKSYIHFHDLQHPKNLGVEHIEAYLTYLSVNRKVSASTQNHALSALLFFR' A
#
# COMPACT_ATOMS: atom_id res chain seq x y z
N MET A 1 11.35 -18.68 -6.61
CA MET A 1 12.42 -17.69 -6.32
C MET A 1 12.04 -16.96 -5.04
N ARG A 2 12.84 -17.09 -3.96
CA ARG A 2 12.65 -16.32 -2.72
C ARG A 2 13.28 -14.95 -2.91
N VAL A 3 12.46 -13.96 -3.27
CA VAL A 3 12.94 -12.60 -3.50
C VAL A 3 13.09 -11.92 -2.14
N LYS A 4 14.34 -11.73 -1.70
CA LYS A 4 14.77 -10.85 -0.59
C LYS A 4 14.13 -11.14 0.78
N HIS A 5 14.65 -12.09 1.57
CA HIS A 5 14.62 -12.18 3.06
C HIS A 5 13.42 -11.65 3.89
N TYR A 6 12.24 -11.42 3.32
CA TYR A 6 11.05 -11.03 4.05
C TYR A 6 10.27 -12.29 4.41
N SER A 7 9.77 -12.32 5.64
CA SER A 7 8.90 -13.39 6.09
C SER A 7 7.66 -13.46 5.19
N ILE A 8 7.15 -14.67 4.94
CA ILE A 8 5.93 -14.92 4.13
C ILE A 8 4.75 -14.04 4.57
N HIS A 9 4.68 -13.71 5.87
CA HIS A 9 3.66 -12.81 6.40
C HIS A 9 3.80 -11.38 5.89
N THR A 10 5.03 -10.85 5.84
CA THR A 10 5.29 -9.47 5.39
C THR A 10 4.97 -9.30 3.92
N GLU A 11 5.31 -10.30 3.10
CA GLU A 11 4.99 -10.31 1.66
C GLU A 11 3.47 -10.33 1.41
N LYS A 12 2.73 -11.15 2.16
CA LYS A 12 1.25 -11.19 2.07
C LYS A 12 0.62 -9.85 2.44
N THR A 13 1.08 -9.23 3.52
CA THR A 13 0.58 -7.91 3.95
C THR A 13 0.88 -6.84 2.90
N TYR A 14 2.06 -6.88 2.28
CA TYR A 14 2.41 -5.91 1.23
C TYR A 14 1.50 -6.06 0.01
N ILE A 15 1.27 -7.29 -0.44
CA ILE A 15 0.33 -7.58 -1.54
C ILE A 15 -1.08 -7.08 -1.20
N GLN A 16 -1.53 -7.23 0.05
CA GLN A 16 -2.84 -6.73 0.47
C GLN A 16 -2.93 -5.20 0.37
N TRP A 17 -1.90 -4.46 0.81
CA TRP A 17 -1.88 -3.00 0.69
C TRP A 17 -1.85 -2.53 -0.76
N ILE A 18 -1.02 -3.17 -1.61
CA ILE A 18 -0.94 -2.84 -3.04
C ILE A 18 -2.29 -3.10 -3.71
N LYS A 19 -2.94 -4.23 -3.44
CA LYS A 19 -4.29 -4.54 -3.96
C LYS A 19 -5.33 -3.53 -3.49
N SER A 20 -5.32 -3.18 -2.21
CA SER A 20 -6.26 -2.19 -1.67
C SER A 20 -6.03 -0.80 -2.26
N TYR A 21 -4.79 -0.43 -2.54
CA TYR A 21 -4.45 0.83 -3.20
C TYR A 21 -4.97 0.88 -4.64
N ILE A 22 -4.74 -0.17 -5.43
CA ILE A 22 -5.28 -0.28 -6.79
C ILE A 22 -6.81 -0.23 -6.78
N HIS A 23 -7.45 -0.89 -5.83
CA HIS A 23 -8.91 -0.89 -5.71
C HIS A 23 -9.48 0.47 -5.29
N PHE A 24 -8.77 1.22 -4.44
CA PHE A 24 -9.16 2.57 -4.05
C PHE A 24 -9.12 3.56 -5.23
N HIS A 25 -8.23 3.32 -6.20
CA HIS A 25 -8.11 4.12 -7.42
C HIS A 25 -8.83 3.47 -8.61
N ASP A 26 -9.95 2.78 -8.36
CA ASP A 26 -10.82 2.19 -9.39
C ASP A 26 -10.09 1.30 -10.40
N LEU A 27 -9.11 0.53 -9.93
CA LEU A 27 -8.27 -0.36 -10.75
C LEU A 27 -7.41 0.38 -11.80
N GLN A 28 -7.13 1.67 -11.59
CA GLN A 28 -6.16 2.38 -12.41
C GLN A 28 -4.80 1.71 -12.36
N HIS A 29 -4.15 1.67 -13.53
CA HIS A 29 -2.82 1.11 -13.65
C HIS A 29 -1.83 1.96 -12.82
N PRO A 30 -1.04 1.38 -11.90
CA PRO A 30 -0.20 2.13 -10.98
C PRO A 30 0.88 3.00 -11.63
N LYS A 31 1.23 2.75 -12.91
CA LYS A 31 2.06 3.66 -13.71
C LYS A 31 1.45 5.06 -13.91
N ASN A 32 0.13 5.17 -13.85
CA ASN A 32 -0.58 6.44 -13.94
C ASN A 32 -0.80 7.08 -12.56
N LEU A 33 -0.47 6.36 -11.48
CA LEU A 33 -0.66 6.83 -10.11
C LEU A 33 0.63 7.43 -9.56
N GLY A 34 0.56 8.73 -9.27
CA GLY A 34 1.66 9.53 -8.72
C GLY A 34 1.72 9.55 -7.19
N VAL A 35 2.59 10.41 -6.66
CA VAL A 35 2.76 10.62 -5.21
C VAL A 35 1.46 11.13 -4.57
N GLU A 36 0.74 12.02 -5.25
CA GLU A 36 -0.56 12.55 -4.81
C GLU A 36 -1.60 11.43 -4.54
N HIS A 37 -1.56 10.35 -5.32
CA HIS A 37 -2.47 9.21 -5.18
C HIS A 37 -2.11 8.37 -3.95
N ILE A 38 -0.82 8.29 -3.61
CA ILE A 38 -0.34 7.64 -2.39
C ILE A 38 -0.81 8.45 -1.17
N GLU A 39 -0.64 9.77 -1.19
CA GLU A 39 -1.09 10.65 -0.10
C GLU A 39 -2.61 10.59 0.11
N ALA A 40 -3.39 10.59 -0.98
CA ALA A 40 -4.84 10.43 -0.92
C ALA A 40 -5.24 9.10 -0.28
N TYR A 41 -4.58 8.01 -0.67
CA TYR A 41 -4.85 6.68 -0.09
C TYR A 41 -4.46 6.61 1.39
N LEU A 42 -3.31 7.15 1.77
CA LEU A 42 -2.86 7.17 3.16
C LEU A 42 -3.80 8.02 4.03
N THR A 43 -4.30 9.14 3.51
CA THR A 43 -5.32 9.96 4.17
C THR A 43 -6.61 9.18 4.38
N TYR A 44 -7.09 8.46 3.35
CA TYR A 44 -8.26 7.58 3.45
C TYR A 44 -8.07 6.50 4.53
N LEU A 45 -6.88 5.91 4.63
CA LEU A 45 -6.60 4.92 5.68
C LEU A 45 -6.72 5.51 7.09
N SER A 46 -6.23 6.73 7.31
CA SER A 46 -6.31 7.39 8.62
C SER A 46 -7.72 7.88 8.94
N VAL A 47 -8.42 8.50 7.99
CA VAL A 47 -9.70 9.17 8.23
C VAL A 47 -10.86 8.18 8.19
N ASN A 48 -10.95 7.38 7.11
CA ASN A 48 -12.09 6.50 6.87
C ASN A 48 -11.89 5.14 7.52
N ARG A 49 -10.68 4.58 7.43
CA ARG A 49 -10.36 3.26 8.00
C ARG A 49 -9.85 3.31 9.43
N LYS A 50 -9.55 4.52 9.95
CA LYS A 50 -9.07 4.76 11.33
C LYS A 50 -7.91 3.84 11.72
N VAL A 51 -7.01 3.56 10.78
CA VAL A 51 -5.87 2.69 11.07
C VAL A 51 -4.85 3.41 11.93
N SER A 52 -4.07 2.65 12.72
CA SER A 52 -2.98 3.24 13.51
C SER A 52 -1.88 3.81 12.62
N ALA A 53 -1.10 4.76 13.14
CA ALA A 53 0.07 5.31 12.45
C ALA A 53 1.08 4.22 12.04
N SER A 54 1.27 3.19 12.88
CA SER A 54 2.12 2.04 12.55
C SER A 54 1.59 1.25 11.35
N THR A 55 0.28 1.03 11.29
CA THR A 55 -0.39 0.38 10.15
C THR A 55 -0.26 1.21 8.87
N GLN A 56 -0.39 2.54 8.98
CA GLN A 56 -0.21 3.47 7.86
C GLN A 56 1.23 3.42 7.32
N ASN A 57 2.23 3.34 8.21
CA ASN A 57 3.64 3.19 7.83
C ASN A 57 3.92 1.86 7.11
N HIS A 58 3.26 0.77 7.52
CA HIS A 58 3.34 -0.50 6.79
C HIS A 58 2.74 -0.40 5.38
N ALA A 59 1.59 0.29 5.23
CA ALA A 59 0.99 0.54 3.92
C ALA A 59 1.91 1.39 3.03
N LEU A 60 2.47 2.48 3.56
CA LEU A 60 3.43 3.32 2.85
C LEU A 60 4.66 2.52 2.40
N SER A 61 5.25 1.72 3.30
CA SER A 61 6.41 0.89 3.00
C SER A 61 6.12 -0.12 1.88
N ALA A 62 4.92 -0.70 1.86
CA ALA A 62 4.49 -1.61 0.80
C ALA A 62 4.36 -0.90 -0.56
N LEU A 63 3.81 0.32 -0.58
CA LEU A 63 3.66 1.11 -1.81
C LEU A 63 5.02 1.58 -2.36
N LEU A 64 5.93 2.00 -1.48
CA LEU A 64 7.30 2.37 -1.88
C LEU A 64 8.11 1.18 -2.39
N PHE A 65 7.90 -0.02 -1.84
CA PHE A 65 8.57 -1.23 -2.30
C PHE A 65 8.10 -1.69 -3.70
N PHE A 66 6.84 -1.41 -4.04
CA PHE A 66 6.23 -1.83 -5.32
C PHE A 66 6.59 -0.93 -6.50
N ARG A 67 6.91 0.34 -6.24
CA ARG A 67 7.25 1.33 -7.27
C ARG A 67 8.62 1.05 -7.90
#